data_AF-A0A8B6GA75-F1
#
_entry.id   AF-A0A8B6GA75-F1
#
_cell.length_a   1.000
_cell.length_b   1.000
_cell.length_c   1.000
_cell.angle_alpha   90.00
_cell.angle_beta   90.00
_cell.angle_gamma   90.00
#
_symmetry.space_group_name_H-M   'P 1'
#
loop_
_entity.id
_entity.type
_entity.pdbx_description
1 polymer ?
#
loop_
_entity_poly.entity_id
_entity_poly.type
_entity_poly.pdbx_seq_one_letter_code
_entity_poly.pdbx_strand_id
1 'polypeptide(L)'
;MKYLISNKLYKETKLVHARFKIHGPCLSDDNYDLASCLKCEKWVSQAVPWINRPRSSWLSPESVHKIIMRGVLFETIGFKDSINEDLEWRISFSVAEKLLIFVFNHTQLLCYALLKIFLKEILEKDKSLKGLLCSYYIKTLMFWISDDANPTVWRPDNIIPCFMACLQRLLYSVEYSTLLHYFIPSLNLFGLRLSTKVKQKYTMTVLLANLYDQGIQCFSVSETLCDYTRFSTTFNKQLNINSRLVHEVLRCIHMIRFSVRFSIRLDTVAQANSSNAPPPDFGSAKGCIAFTSTCRPINAICKSASSYHL
;
A
#
# COMPACT_ATOMS: atom_id res chain seq x y z
N MET A 1 6.75 -27.90 21.53
CA MET A 1 5.84 -28.01 20.37
C MET A 1 5.54 -26.58 19.90
N LYS A 2 5.87 -26.21 18.64
CA LYS A 2 5.52 -24.90 18.09
C LYS A 2 4.14 -25.02 17.45
N TYR A 3 3.12 -24.41 18.02
CA TYR A 3 1.79 -24.37 17.41
C TYR A 3 1.80 -23.34 16.28
N LEU A 4 1.48 -23.76 15.06
CA LEU A 4 1.23 -22.86 13.93
C LEU A 4 -0.25 -22.45 13.96
N ILE A 5 -0.51 -21.15 13.99
CA ILE A 5 -1.88 -20.63 13.88
C ILE A 5 -2.21 -20.57 12.38
N SER A 6 -3.15 -21.40 11.91
CA SER A 6 -3.64 -21.34 10.52
C SER A 6 -4.37 -20.03 10.27
N ASN A 7 -4.11 -19.39 9.12
CA ASN A 7 -4.84 -18.18 8.74
C ASN A 7 -6.33 -18.45 8.53
N LYS A 8 -6.66 -19.61 7.95
CA LYS A 8 -8.04 -20.00 7.62
C LYS A 8 -8.84 -20.25 8.87
N LEU A 9 -8.30 -21.05 9.78
CA LEU A 9 -8.95 -21.31 11.08
C LEU A 9 -9.10 -20.01 11.88
N TYR A 10 -8.10 -19.12 11.84
CA TYR A 10 -8.19 -17.81 12.50
C TYR A 10 -9.28 -16.93 11.87
N LYS A 11 -9.45 -16.94 10.55
CA LYS A 11 -10.57 -16.26 9.88
C LYS A 11 -11.90 -16.84 10.34
N GLU A 12 -12.09 -18.14 10.22
CA GLU A 12 -13.35 -18.83 10.52
C GLU A 12 -13.79 -18.61 11.98
N THR A 13 -12.84 -18.59 12.93
CA THR A 13 -13.13 -18.38 14.36
C THR A 13 -13.42 -16.92 14.73
N LYS A 14 -12.98 -15.95 13.93
CA LYS A 14 -13.17 -14.51 14.19
C LYS A 14 -14.21 -13.83 13.30
N LEU A 15 -14.59 -14.44 12.17
CA LEU A 15 -15.28 -13.76 11.06
C LEU A 15 -16.56 -14.50 10.65
N VAL A 16 -17.58 -14.46 11.50
CA VAL A 16 -18.95 -14.83 11.12
C VAL A 16 -19.85 -13.62 11.32
N HIS A 17 -20.06 -12.81 10.27
CA HIS A 17 -21.15 -11.84 10.21
C HIS A 17 -21.78 -11.86 8.81
N ALA A 18 -23.07 -12.15 8.73
CA ALA A 18 -23.84 -12.33 7.49
C ALA A 18 -23.90 -11.10 6.55
N ARG A 19 -23.40 -9.93 6.97
CA ARG A 19 -23.44 -8.67 6.21
C ARG A 19 -22.20 -8.41 5.34
N PHE A 20 -21.10 -9.12 5.55
CA PHE A 20 -19.84 -8.84 4.85
C PHE A 20 -19.49 -9.94 3.84
N LYS A 21 -18.95 -9.54 2.69
CA LYS A 21 -18.44 -10.43 1.64
C LYS A 21 -16.93 -10.61 1.78
N ILE A 22 -16.41 -11.78 1.45
CA ILE A 22 -14.96 -12.01 1.46
C ILE A 22 -14.30 -11.28 0.27
N HIS A 23 -13.28 -10.47 0.55
CA HIS A 23 -12.48 -9.73 -0.43
C HIS A 23 -10.99 -9.80 -0.07
N GLY A 24 -10.32 -10.85 -0.54
CA GLY A 24 -8.90 -11.10 -0.23
C GLY A 24 -8.69 -11.35 1.28
N PRO A 25 -7.79 -10.61 1.96
CA PRO A 25 -7.62 -10.72 3.42
C PRO A 25 -8.75 -10.07 4.21
N CYS A 26 -9.63 -9.31 3.54
CA CYS A 26 -10.64 -8.49 4.19
C CYS A 26 -12.04 -9.09 4.09
N LEU A 27 -12.89 -8.73 5.03
CA LEU A 27 -14.34 -8.76 4.91
C LEU A 27 -14.83 -7.37 4.48
N SER A 28 -15.57 -7.30 3.39
CA SER A 28 -16.02 -6.04 2.79
C SER A 28 -17.53 -5.91 2.83
N ASP A 29 -18.03 -4.73 3.21
CA ASP A 29 -19.39 -4.27 2.90
C ASP A 29 -19.33 -3.02 2.01
N ASP A 30 -20.47 -2.37 1.78
CA ASP A 30 -20.54 -1.18 0.93
C ASP A 30 -19.83 0.05 1.52
N ASN A 31 -19.44 0.01 2.79
CA ASN A 31 -18.79 1.11 3.51
C ASN A 31 -17.45 0.79 4.17
N TYR A 32 -17.04 -0.48 4.30
CA TYR A 32 -15.83 -0.87 5.00
C TYR A 32 -15.19 -2.17 4.51
N ASP A 33 -13.86 -2.20 4.52
CA ASP A 33 -12.99 -3.37 4.46
C ASP A 33 -12.43 -3.64 5.87
N LEU A 34 -12.69 -4.83 6.41
CA LEU A 34 -12.24 -5.32 7.70
C LEU A 34 -11.14 -6.37 7.51
N ALA A 35 -9.89 -6.03 7.86
CA ALA A 35 -8.80 -7.00 7.89
C ALA A 35 -8.55 -7.49 9.31
N SER A 36 -8.53 -8.81 9.48
CA SER A 36 -8.11 -9.46 10.72
C SER A 36 -6.62 -9.74 10.68
N CYS A 37 -5.91 -9.25 11.70
CA CYS A 37 -4.46 -9.31 11.78
C CYS A 37 -3.97 -9.80 13.14
N LEU A 38 -2.79 -10.42 13.15
CA LEU A 38 -1.97 -10.55 14.34
C LEU A 38 -0.92 -9.45 14.35
N LYS A 39 -0.66 -8.83 15.51
CA LYS A 39 0.44 -7.85 15.62
C LYS A 39 1.68 -8.50 16.21
N CYS A 40 2.82 -8.22 15.60
CA CYS A 40 4.12 -8.43 16.21
C CYS A 40 4.74 -7.07 16.53
N GLU A 41 5.23 -6.90 17.75
CA GLU A 41 5.88 -5.65 18.18
C GLU A 41 7.25 -5.46 17.51
N LYS A 42 7.89 -6.54 17.07
CA LYS A 42 9.18 -6.53 16.40
C LYS A 42 9.01 -6.61 14.88
N TRP A 43 9.94 -5.99 14.18
CA TRP A 43 10.03 -6.10 12.73
C TRP A 43 10.63 -7.46 12.35
N VAL A 44 10.26 -7.93 11.15
CA VAL A 44 10.83 -9.14 10.57
C VAL A 44 12.28 -8.92 10.14
N SER A 45 13.10 -9.97 10.18
CA SER A 45 14.53 -9.91 9.84
C SER A 45 14.80 -9.36 8.44
N GLN A 46 13.89 -9.59 7.50
CA GLN A 46 13.97 -9.17 6.12
C GLN A 46 13.81 -7.64 5.95
N ALA A 47 13.31 -6.96 6.97
CA ALA A 47 13.20 -5.51 7.00
C ALA A 47 14.38 -4.83 7.73
N VAL A 48 15.35 -5.59 8.25
CA VAL A 48 16.59 -5.05 8.84
C VAL A 48 17.36 -4.14 7.88
N PRO A 49 17.48 -4.44 6.56
CA PRO A 49 18.10 -3.51 5.62
C PRO A 49 17.40 -2.14 5.61
N TRP A 50 16.07 -2.12 5.69
CA TRP A 50 15.34 -0.86 5.79
C TRP A 50 15.61 -0.14 7.11
N ILE A 51 15.77 -0.85 8.24
CA ILE A 51 16.07 -0.25 9.56
C ILE A 51 17.44 0.42 9.56
N ASN A 52 18.44 -0.25 8.99
CA ASN A 52 19.84 0.18 9.04
C ASN A 52 20.26 1.08 7.87
N ARG A 53 19.40 1.28 6.87
CA ARG A 53 19.78 2.08 5.70
C ARG A 53 20.14 3.52 6.10
N PRO A 54 21.13 4.13 5.44
CA PRO A 54 21.40 5.56 5.55
C PRO A 54 20.13 6.36 5.21
N ARG A 55 19.83 7.39 5.98
CA ARG A 55 18.63 8.20 5.76
C ARG A 55 18.98 9.47 5.01
N SER A 56 18.13 9.83 4.06
CA SER A 56 18.09 11.20 3.54
C SER A 56 17.39 12.11 4.56
N SER A 57 17.41 13.42 4.30
CA SER A 57 16.74 14.43 5.11
C SER A 57 15.21 14.34 5.10
N TRP A 58 14.60 13.44 4.31
CA TRP A 58 13.13 13.33 4.26
C TRP A 58 12.53 12.72 5.53
N LEU A 59 13.16 11.70 6.11
CA LEU A 59 12.68 11.05 7.34
C LEU A 59 13.58 11.41 8.52
N SER A 60 13.03 12.13 9.50
CA SER A 60 13.75 12.41 10.75
C SER A 60 14.00 11.12 11.55
N PRO A 61 15.08 11.06 12.36
CA PRO A 61 15.34 9.91 13.25
C PRO A 61 14.16 9.58 14.16
N GLU A 62 13.43 10.59 14.63
CA GLU A 62 12.23 10.42 15.47
C GLU A 62 11.10 9.72 14.69
N SER A 63 10.85 10.13 13.44
CA SER A 63 9.84 9.50 12.59
C SER A 63 10.19 8.05 12.28
N VAL A 64 11.46 7.76 12.00
CA VAL A 64 11.94 6.38 11.81
C VAL A 64 11.74 5.55 13.08
N HIS A 65 12.12 6.08 14.25
CA HIS A 65 11.93 5.40 15.52
C HIS A 65 10.44 5.10 15.80
N LYS A 66 9.56 6.09 15.59
CA LYS A 66 8.10 5.91 15.72
C LYS A 66 7.57 4.81 14.81
N ILE A 67 8.06 4.72 13.57
CA ILE A 67 7.69 3.67 12.62
C ILE A 67 8.12 2.29 13.13
N ILE A 68 9.39 2.15 13.55
CA ILE A 68 9.94 0.88 14.03
C ILE A 68 9.17 0.39 15.27
N MET A 69 8.88 1.29 16.22
CA MET A 69 8.18 0.98 17.46
C MET A 69 6.73 0.49 17.27
N ARG A 70 6.13 0.64 16.08
CA ARG A 70 4.80 0.10 15.79
C ARG A 70 4.80 -1.39 15.42
N GLY A 71 5.96 -1.97 15.13
CA GLY A 71 6.07 -3.37 14.71
C GLY A 71 5.45 -3.64 13.34
N VAL A 72 5.00 -4.86 13.12
CA VAL A 72 4.36 -5.30 11.87
C VAL A 72 3.06 -6.04 12.14
N LEU A 73 2.20 -6.10 11.12
CA LEU A 73 0.98 -6.90 11.15
C LEU A 73 1.16 -8.15 10.29
N PHE A 74 0.47 -9.22 10.67
CA PHE A 74 0.32 -10.44 9.88
C PHE A 74 -1.15 -10.54 9.48
N GLU A 75 -1.42 -10.38 8.20
CA GLU A 75 -2.75 -10.50 7.62
C GLU A 75 -3.04 -11.95 7.28
N THR A 76 -4.31 -12.32 7.42
CA THR A 76 -4.82 -13.66 7.12
C THR A 76 -4.95 -13.87 5.61
N ILE A 77 -3.84 -13.93 4.89
CA ILE A 77 -3.86 -14.30 3.48
C ILE A 77 -2.58 -15.04 3.14
N GLY A 78 -2.74 -16.23 2.56
CA GLY A 78 -1.64 -17.02 2.07
C GLY A 78 -1.15 -16.59 0.70
N PHE A 79 -0.10 -17.25 0.24
CA PHE A 79 0.32 -17.19 -1.14
C PHE A 79 -0.66 -17.98 -1.98
N LYS A 80 -1.26 -17.30 -2.96
CA LYS A 80 -2.24 -17.91 -3.85
C LYS A 80 -1.60 -19.10 -4.58
N ASP A 81 -2.28 -20.24 -4.59
CA ASP A 81 -1.84 -21.47 -5.23
C ASP A 81 -0.64 -22.14 -4.52
N SER A 82 -0.32 -21.72 -3.29
CA SER A 82 0.64 -22.44 -2.43
C SER A 82 0.00 -23.70 -1.84
N ILE A 83 0.81 -24.76 -1.69
CA ILE A 83 0.42 -25.99 -0.95
C ILE A 83 0.01 -25.65 0.49
N ASN A 84 0.60 -24.61 1.07
CA ASN A 84 0.35 -24.17 2.45
C ASN A 84 -0.45 -22.85 2.52
N GLU A 85 -1.22 -22.50 1.47
CA GLU A 85 -1.97 -21.24 1.42
C GLU A 85 -2.83 -21.00 2.67
N ASP A 86 -3.44 -22.04 3.24
CA ASP A 86 -4.29 -21.96 4.46
C ASP A 86 -3.49 -21.77 5.76
N LEU A 87 -2.17 -21.97 5.74
CA LEU A 87 -1.26 -21.83 6.89
C LEU A 87 -0.45 -20.53 6.84
N GLU A 88 -0.28 -19.95 5.66
CA GLU A 88 0.60 -18.82 5.43
C GLU A 88 -0.01 -17.48 5.87
N TRP A 89 0.83 -16.55 6.30
CA TRP A 89 0.41 -15.21 6.67
C TRP A 89 1.20 -14.19 5.89
N ARG A 90 0.52 -13.12 5.46
CA ARG A 90 1.20 -12.02 4.76
C ARG A 90 1.63 -10.96 5.74
N ILE A 91 2.90 -10.60 5.70
CA ILE A 91 3.43 -9.46 6.45
C ILE A 91 2.84 -8.17 5.86
N SER A 92 2.33 -7.30 6.72
CA SER A 92 1.70 -6.03 6.38
C SER A 92 2.35 -4.90 7.16
N PHE A 93 2.77 -3.87 6.43
CA PHE A 93 3.37 -2.65 6.96
C PHE A 93 2.38 -1.49 6.96
N SER A 94 1.07 -1.75 6.85
CA SER A 94 0.04 -0.72 6.70
C SER A 94 0.09 0.40 7.76
N VAL A 95 0.46 0.08 9.00
CA VAL A 95 0.68 1.08 10.07
C VAL A 95 1.91 1.94 9.79
N ALA A 96 3.03 1.34 9.38
CA ALA A 96 4.25 2.04 9.03
C ALA A 96 4.05 2.92 7.78
N GLU A 97 3.36 2.39 6.75
CA GLU A 97 2.98 3.14 5.55
C GLU A 97 2.14 4.37 5.89
N LYS A 98 1.19 4.22 6.81
CA LYS A 98 0.36 5.34 7.29
C LYS A 98 1.24 6.43 7.90
N LEU A 99 2.18 6.05 8.75
CA LEU A 99 3.14 6.99 9.35
C LEU A 99 4.02 7.67 8.31
N LEU A 100 4.45 6.98 7.25
CA LEU A 100 5.16 7.61 6.14
C LEU A 100 4.30 8.65 5.40
N ILE A 101 3.03 8.34 5.16
CA ILE A 101 2.10 9.30 4.51
C ILE A 101 1.92 10.55 5.38
N PHE A 102 1.94 10.41 6.71
CA PHE A 102 1.90 11.58 7.61
C PHE A 102 3.15 12.46 7.53
N VAL A 103 4.27 11.95 7.02
CA VAL A 103 5.49 12.73 6.79
C VAL A 103 5.43 13.48 5.46
N PHE A 104 4.56 13.08 4.52
CA PHE A 104 4.43 13.79 3.26
C PHE A 104 3.97 15.24 3.48
N ASN A 105 4.66 16.16 2.82
CA ASN A 105 4.21 17.53 2.73
C ASN A 105 3.04 17.66 1.73
N HIS A 106 2.47 18.87 1.63
CA HIS A 106 1.32 19.11 0.76
C HIS A 106 1.60 18.81 -0.72
N THR A 107 2.79 19.11 -1.23
CA THR A 107 3.17 18.82 -2.63
C THR A 107 3.29 17.32 -2.89
N GLN A 108 3.88 16.56 -1.97
CA GLN A 108 3.96 15.09 -2.04
C GLN A 108 2.56 14.45 -2.02
N LEU A 109 1.67 14.91 -1.14
CA LEU A 109 0.29 14.43 -1.08
C LEU A 109 -0.48 14.74 -2.36
N LEU A 110 -0.32 15.95 -2.91
CA LEU A 110 -0.93 16.33 -4.17
C LEU A 110 -0.39 15.48 -5.33
N CYS A 111 0.94 15.29 -5.42
CA CYS A 111 1.56 14.46 -6.44
C CYS A 111 1.06 13.00 -6.36
N TYR A 112 0.96 12.45 -5.14
CA TYR A 112 0.40 11.11 -4.94
C TYR A 112 -1.06 11.02 -5.39
N ALA A 113 -1.89 12.03 -5.08
CA ALA A 113 -3.28 12.08 -5.55
C ALA A 113 -3.37 12.14 -7.09
N LEU A 114 -2.54 12.97 -7.73
CA LEU A 114 -2.44 13.06 -9.19
C LEU A 114 -2.07 11.70 -9.80
N LEU A 115 -1.07 11.01 -9.26
CA LEU A 115 -0.67 9.68 -9.74
C LEU A 115 -1.77 8.63 -9.59
N LYS A 116 -2.59 8.69 -8.52
CA LYS A 116 -3.73 7.78 -8.35
C LYS A 116 -4.82 8.04 -9.37
N ILE A 117 -5.11 9.30 -9.68
CA ILE A 117 -6.06 9.67 -10.73
C ILE A 117 -5.52 9.23 -12.10
N PHE A 118 -4.25 9.52 -12.37
CA PHE A 118 -3.55 9.11 -13.59
C PHE A 118 -3.61 7.59 -13.81
N LEU A 119 -3.33 6.79 -12.76
CA LEU A 119 -3.49 5.34 -12.81
C LEU A 119 -4.91 4.95 -13.25
N LYS A 120 -5.95 5.50 -12.62
CA LYS A 120 -7.34 5.09 -12.85
C LYS A 120 -7.90 5.56 -14.18
N GLU A 121 -7.69 6.82 -14.54
CA GLU A 121 -8.35 7.46 -15.68
C GLU A 121 -7.56 7.34 -16.97
N ILE A 122 -6.24 7.13 -16.89
CA ILE A 122 -5.37 7.08 -18.06
C ILE A 122 -4.82 5.67 -18.24
N LEU A 123 -4.10 5.11 -17.25
CA LEU A 123 -3.44 3.81 -17.42
C LEU A 123 -4.41 2.62 -17.43
N GLU A 124 -5.49 2.69 -16.64
CA GLU A 124 -6.53 1.65 -16.59
C GLU A 124 -7.70 1.90 -17.55
N LYS A 125 -7.60 2.92 -18.42
CA LYS A 125 -8.61 3.20 -19.46
C LYS A 125 -8.75 2.03 -20.43
N ASP A 126 -7.63 1.43 -20.83
CA ASP A 126 -7.63 0.14 -21.50
C ASP A 126 -7.93 -0.98 -20.49
N LYS A 127 -9.06 -1.65 -20.69
CA LYS A 127 -9.49 -2.79 -19.85
C LYS A 127 -8.47 -3.93 -19.85
N SER A 128 -7.65 -4.07 -20.90
CA SER A 128 -6.60 -5.08 -20.99
C SER A 128 -5.45 -4.84 -19.98
N LEU A 129 -5.26 -3.58 -19.58
CA LEU A 129 -4.23 -3.13 -18.64
C LEU A 129 -4.74 -3.00 -17.21
N LYS A 130 -6.07 -3.02 -17.01
CA LYS A 130 -6.70 -2.86 -15.72
C LYS A 130 -6.18 -3.87 -14.70
N GLY A 131 -5.77 -3.38 -13.53
CA GLY A 131 -5.20 -4.21 -12.47
C GLY A 131 -3.81 -4.77 -12.77
N LEU A 132 -3.14 -4.39 -13.88
CA LEU A 132 -1.72 -4.69 -14.07
C LEU A 132 -0.89 -3.94 -13.02
N LEU A 133 -1.16 -2.65 -12.87
CA LEU A 133 -0.68 -1.80 -11.78
C LEU A 133 -1.77 -1.62 -10.71
N CYS A 134 -1.42 -1.15 -9.53
CA CYS A 134 -2.37 -0.84 -8.46
C CYS A 134 -1.84 0.31 -7.60
N SER A 135 -2.71 0.87 -6.74
CA SER A 135 -2.32 2.01 -5.89
C SER A 135 -1.19 1.70 -4.91
N TYR A 136 -0.98 0.43 -4.57
CA TYR A 136 0.13 0.01 -3.71
C TYR A 136 1.49 0.27 -4.36
N TYR A 137 1.60 0.01 -5.66
CA TYR A 137 2.81 0.28 -6.43
C TYR A 137 3.07 1.78 -6.56
N ILE A 138 2.02 2.56 -6.81
CA ILE A 138 2.12 4.02 -6.85
C ILE A 138 2.58 4.59 -5.50
N LYS A 139 2.03 4.06 -4.40
CA LYS A 139 2.44 4.45 -3.04
C LYS A 139 3.89 4.07 -2.74
N THR A 140 4.29 2.85 -3.09
CA THR A 140 5.67 2.38 -2.91
C THR A 140 6.66 3.24 -3.70
N LEU A 141 6.31 3.58 -4.95
CA LEU A 141 7.10 4.48 -5.79
C LEU A 141 7.22 5.88 -5.18
N MET A 142 6.11 6.44 -4.64
CA MET A 142 6.14 7.72 -3.93
C MET A 142 7.07 7.69 -2.71
N PHE A 143 7.11 6.59 -1.95
CA PHE A 143 8.03 6.46 -0.83
C PHE A 143 9.49 6.46 -1.30
N TRP A 144 9.83 5.70 -2.34
CA TRP A 144 11.19 5.69 -2.88
C TRP A 144 11.63 7.05 -3.41
N ILE A 145 10.82 7.71 -4.22
CA ILE A 145 11.21 9.02 -4.80
C ILE A 145 11.30 10.09 -3.71
N SER A 146 10.42 10.05 -2.71
CA SER A 146 10.50 10.99 -1.59
C SER A 146 11.77 10.80 -0.76
N ASP A 147 12.26 9.57 -0.67
CA ASP A 147 13.48 9.21 0.06
C ASP A 147 14.75 9.54 -0.74
N ASP A 148 14.72 9.31 -2.07
CA ASP A 148 15.84 9.57 -2.97
C ASP A 148 16.02 11.09 -3.26
N ALA A 149 14.93 11.85 -3.28
CA ALA A 149 14.95 13.26 -3.67
C ALA A 149 15.41 14.19 -2.53
N ASN A 150 16.05 15.31 -2.90
CA ASN A 150 16.28 16.40 -1.96
C ASN A 150 14.91 16.98 -1.51
N PRO A 151 14.60 17.10 -0.20
CA PRO A 151 13.29 17.57 0.25
C PRO A 151 12.88 18.94 -0.29
N THR A 152 13.84 19.80 -0.66
CA THR A 152 13.58 21.13 -1.22
C THR A 152 12.89 21.10 -2.58
N VAL A 153 12.90 19.96 -3.31
CA VAL A 153 12.22 19.86 -4.60
C VAL A 153 10.70 19.82 -4.45
N TRP A 154 10.19 19.33 -3.32
CA TRP A 154 8.76 19.15 -3.07
C TRP A 154 8.08 20.47 -2.67
N ARG A 155 8.01 21.40 -3.63
CA ARG A 155 7.36 22.71 -3.52
C ARG A 155 6.20 22.81 -4.51
N PRO A 156 5.17 23.64 -4.24
CA PRO A 156 4.03 23.80 -5.15
C PRO A 156 4.44 24.09 -6.60
N ASP A 157 5.42 24.97 -6.80
CA ASP A 157 5.90 25.36 -8.14
C ASP A 157 6.54 24.20 -8.92
N ASN A 158 6.99 23.16 -8.22
CA ASN A 158 7.62 21.98 -8.80
C ASN A 158 6.66 20.80 -8.97
N ILE A 159 5.35 20.98 -8.75
CA ILE A 159 4.41 19.85 -8.78
C ILE A 159 4.45 19.06 -10.09
N ILE A 160 4.57 19.73 -11.24
CA ILE A 160 4.65 19.10 -12.55
C ILE A 160 5.99 18.38 -12.74
N PRO A 161 7.17 19.01 -12.54
CA PRO A 161 8.45 18.28 -12.52
C PRO A 161 8.47 17.07 -11.58
N CYS A 162 7.94 17.20 -10.37
CA CYS A 162 7.83 16.09 -9.41
C CYS A 162 6.95 14.95 -9.95
N PHE A 163 5.80 15.28 -10.55
CA PHE A 163 4.95 14.29 -11.20
C PHE A 163 5.66 13.58 -12.35
N MET A 164 6.37 14.33 -13.21
CA MET A 164 7.13 13.76 -14.33
C MET A 164 8.26 12.84 -13.86
N ALA A 165 8.96 13.20 -12.78
CA ALA A 165 9.96 12.31 -12.16
C ALA A 165 9.33 11.00 -11.65
N CYS A 166 8.13 11.08 -11.08
CA CYS A 166 7.35 9.90 -10.69
C CYS A 166 6.95 9.03 -11.88
N LEU A 167 6.52 9.65 -12.98
CA LEU A 167 6.16 8.95 -14.21
C LEU A 167 7.39 8.27 -14.84
N GLN A 168 8.53 8.97 -14.88
CA GLN A 168 9.79 8.41 -15.37
C GLN A 168 10.22 7.18 -14.57
N ARG A 169 10.18 7.27 -13.22
CA ARG A 169 10.50 6.13 -12.36
C ARG A 169 9.52 4.98 -12.57
N LEU A 170 8.23 5.28 -12.80
CA LEU A 170 7.23 4.24 -13.06
C LEU A 170 7.50 3.53 -14.39
N LEU A 171 7.80 4.30 -15.45
CA LEU A 171 8.21 3.77 -16.75
C LEU A 171 9.41 2.83 -16.61
N TYR A 172 10.49 3.31 -15.98
CA TYR A 172 11.67 2.49 -15.71
C TYR A 172 11.32 1.22 -14.92
N SER A 173 10.53 1.35 -13.85
CA SER A 173 10.13 0.21 -13.05
C SER A 173 9.36 -0.83 -13.87
N VAL A 174 8.41 -0.42 -14.72
CA VAL A 174 7.65 -1.34 -15.58
C VAL A 174 8.55 -1.98 -16.63
N GLU A 175 9.36 -1.19 -17.33
CA GLU A 175 10.26 -1.63 -18.40
C GLU A 175 11.24 -2.71 -17.91
N TYR A 176 11.87 -2.47 -16.76
CA TYR A 176 12.85 -3.39 -16.17
C TYR A 176 12.24 -4.38 -15.18
N SER A 177 10.90 -4.42 -15.06
CA SER A 177 10.19 -5.26 -14.09
C SER A 177 10.73 -5.14 -12.65
N THR A 178 11.12 -3.94 -12.23
CA THR A 178 11.76 -3.69 -10.94
C THR A 178 11.05 -2.61 -10.13
N LEU A 179 10.44 -3.02 -9.03
CA LEU A 179 9.94 -2.12 -8.00
C LEU A 179 10.12 -2.79 -6.65
N LEU A 180 11.17 -2.41 -5.92
CA LEU A 180 11.44 -3.03 -4.62
C LEU A 180 10.40 -2.61 -3.58
N HIS A 181 10.00 -3.53 -2.72
CA HIS A 181 9.14 -3.23 -1.58
C HIS A 181 9.89 -2.27 -0.64
N TYR A 182 9.24 -1.19 -0.24
CA TYR A 182 9.91 -0.11 0.49
C TYR A 182 10.58 -0.60 1.79
N PHE A 183 9.88 -1.40 2.59
CA PHE A 183 10.39 -1.92 3.86
C PHE A 183 11.19 -3.22 3.76
N ILE A 184 11.11 -3.95 2.64
CA ILE A 184 11.80 -5.24 2.43
C ILE A 184 12.49 -5.13 1.07
N PRO A 185 13.67 -4.48 0.99
CA PRO A 185 14.29 -4.15 -0.30
C PRO A 185 14.69 -5.39 -1.12
N SER A 186 14.83 -6.56 -0.50
CA SER A 186 15.05 -7.83 -1.22
C SER A 186 13.83 -8.30 -2.01
N LEU A 187 12.66 -7.71 -1.80
CA LEU A 187 11.40 -8.15 -2.38
C LEU A 187 11.00 -7.28 -3.58
N ASN A 188 11.04 -7.84 -4.79
CA ASN A 188 10.61 -7.14 -6.01
C ASN A 188 9.10 -7.32 -6.28
N LEU A 189 8.35 -6.22 -6.18
CA LEU A 189 6.91 -6.14 -6.41
C LEU A 189 6.48 -6.39 -7.86
N PHE A 190 7.38 -6.20 -8.83
CA PHE A 190 7.07 -6.41 -10.25
C PHE A 190 7.56 -7.76 -10.78
N GLY A 191 8.50 -8.40 -10.09
CA GLY A 191 9.24 -9.59 -10.55
C GLY A 191 8.36 -10.64 -11.22
N LEU A 192 7.63 -11.44 -10.42
CA LEU A 192 6.80 -12.55 -10.94
C LEU A 192 5.55 -12.08 -11.70
N ARG A 193 5.07 -10.87 -11.41
CA ARG A 193 3.77 -10.40 -11.91
C ARG A 193 3.85 -9.85 -13.32
N LEU A 194 4.87 -9.05 -13.62
CA LEU A 194 5.05 -8.48 -14.95
C LEU A 194 5.79 -9.46 -15.87
N SER A 195 6.63 -10.34 -15.33
CA SER A 195 7.30 -11.39 -16.12
C SER A 195 6.32 -12.35 -16.77
N THR A 196 5.22 -12.69 -16.09
CA THR A 196 4.17 -13.58 -16.60
C THR A 196 3.18 -12.89 -17.55
N LYS A 197 3.18 -11.54 -17.61
CA LYS A 197 2.25 -10.73 -18.40
C LYS A 197 2.97 -9.91 -19.47
N VAL A 198 3.80 -10.57 -20.28
CA VAL A 198 4.74 -9.94 -21.23
C VAL A 198 4.02 -8.95 -22.18
N LYS A 199 2.89 -9.35 -22.78
CA LYS A 199 2.14 -8.49 -23.70
C LYS A 199 1.62 -7.23 -23.00
N GLN A 200 0.98 -7.37 -21.85
CA GLN A 200 0.45 -6.22 -21.09
C GLN A 200 1.57 -5.33 -20.57
N LYS A 201 2.71 -5.90 -20.14
CA LYS A 201 3.90 -5.15 -19.76
C LYS A 201 4.41 -4.30 -20.94
N TYR A 202 4.56 -4.89 -22.12
CA TYR A 202 5.00 -4.16 -23.31
C TYR A 202 4.05 -3.01 -23.66
N THR A 203 2.74 -3.29 -23.71
CA THR A 203 1.72 -2.26 -23.97
C THR A 203 1.75 -1.14 -22.93
N MET A 204 1.89 -1.47 -21.64
CA MET A 204 2.03 -0.48 -20.57
C MET A 204 3.32 0.35 -20.71
N THR A 205 4.42 -0.27 -21.11
CA THR A 205 5.71 0.41 -21.32
C THR A 205 5.60 1.44 -22.44
N VAL A 206 5.06 1.05 -23.60
CA VAL A 206 4.84 1.96 -24.74
C VAL A 206 3.88 3.09 -24.37
N LEU A 207 2.79 2.77 -23.66
CA LEU A 207 1.84 3.78 -23.19
C LEU A 207 2.52 4.81 -22.26
N LEU A 208 3.29 4.34 -21.27
CA LEU A 208 4.00 5.20 -20.34
C LEU A 208 5.07 6.06 -21.03
N ALA A 209 5.81 5.51 -22.00
CA ALA A 209 6.79 6.25 -22.79
C ALA A 209 6.12 7.38 -23.59
N ASN A 210 5.05 7.07 -24.32
CA ASN A 210 4.29 8.08 -25.07
C ASN A 210 3.71 9.19 -24.16
N LEU A 211 3.21 8.82 -22.98
CA LEU A 211 2.68 9.79 -22.00
C LEU A 211 3.81 10.63 -21.38
N TYR A 212 4.98 10.05 -21.16
CA TYR A 212 6.14 10.76 -20.64
C TYR A 212 6.64 11.81 -21.66
N ASP A 213 6.74 11.44 -22.93
CA ASP A 213 7.18 12.34 -24.02
C ASP A 213 6.21 13.51 -24.23
N GLN A 214 4.92 13.33 -23.91
CA GLN A 214 3.92 14.40 -23.95
C GLN A 214 4.08 15.44 -22.83
N GLY A 215 4.88 15.16 -21.79
CA GLY A 215 4.99 16.03 -20.63
C GLY A 215 3.65 16.26 -19.95
N ILE A 216 3.35 17.52 -19.57
CA ILE A 216 2.07 17.86 -18.92
C ILE A 216 0.84 17.55 -19.80
N GLN A 217 0.99 17.47 -21.12
CA GLN A 217 -0.14 17.21 -22.03
C GLN A 217 -0.72 15.80 -21.85
N CYS A 218 -0.02 14.89 -21.17
CA CYS A 218 -0.54 13.57 -20.82
C CYS A 218 -1.84 13.66 -19.98
N PHE A 219 -2.08 14.77 -19.28
CA PHE A 219 -3.30 15.00 -18.51
C PHE A 219 -4.55 15.29 -19.36
N SER A 220 -4.37 15.72 -20.61
CA SER A 220 -5.50 16.06 -21.50
C SER A 220 -6.42 14.87 -21.79
N VAL A 221 -5.95 13.64 -21.56
CA VAL A 221 -6.73 12.40 -21.74
C VAL A 221 -7.69 12.12 -20.58
N SER A 222 -7.46 12.73 -19.41
CA SER A 222 -8.22 12.51 -18.17
C SER A 222 -9.29 13.58 -18.01
N GLU A 223 -10.53 13.17 -17.71
CA GLU A 223 -11.63 14.10 -17.41
C GLU A 223 -11.32 14.96 -16.18
N THR A 224 -10.67 14.37 -15.16
CA THR A 224 -10.36 15.08 -13.91
C THR A 224 -9.12 15.97 -14.02
N LEU A 225 -8.14 15.60 -14.84
CA LEU A 225 -6.85 16.30 -14.95
C LEU A 225 -6.75 17.23 -16.16
N CYS A 226 -7.64 17.16 -17.15
CA CYS A 226 -7.54 17.97 -18.37
C CYS A 226 -7.49 19.48 -18.09
N ASP A 227 -8.08 19.97 -17.02
CA ASP A 227 -8.01 21.38 -16.66
C ASP A 227 -6.59 21.82 -16.26
N TYR A 228 -5.74 20.92 -15.74
CA TYR A 228 -4.35 21.24 -15.42
C TYR A 228 -3.54 21.65 -16.66
N THR A 229 -3.87 21.12 -17.84
CA THR A 229 -3.17 21.48 -19.08
C THR A 229 -3.62 22.85 -19.58
N ARG A 230 -4.90 23.22 -19.36
CA ARG A 230 -5.45 24.54 -19.69
C ARG A 230 -4.86 25.65 -18.83
N PHE A 231 -4.72 25.44 -17.52
CA PHE A 231 -4.17 26.45 -16.60
C PHE A 231 -2.67 26.71 -16.78
N SER A 232 -1.88 25.73 -17.23
CA SER A 232 -0.44 25.91 -17.48
C SER A 232 -0.13 26.94 -18.59
N THR A 233 -1.06 27.17 -19.51
CA THR A 233 -0.89 28.13 -20.61
C THR A 233 -1.22 29.58 -20.24
N THR A 234 -1.81 29.84 -19.07
CA THR A 234 -2.18 31.19 -18.62
C THR A 234 -1.53 31.48 -17.26
N PHE A 235 -0.53 32.37 -17.23
CA PHE A 235 0.31 32.61 -16.06
C PHE A 235 -0.48 33.03 -14.80
N ASN A 236 -0.14 32.41 -13.65
CA ASN A 236 -0.34 32.83 -12.25
C ASN A 236 -1.76 33.05 -11.68
N LYS A 237 -2.23 32.14 -10.80
CA LYS A 237 -2.05 32.26 -9.31
C LYS A 237 -3.02 31.42 -8.45
N GLN A 238 -4.02 30.75 -9.00
CA GLN A 238 -4.85 29.83 -8.21
C GLN A 238 -5.22 28.62 -9.06
N LEU A 239 -4.68 27.45 -8.70
CA LEU A 239 -5.15 26.17 -9.20
C LEU A 239 -6.64 26.07 -8.85
N ASN A 240 -7.51 26.11 -9.87
CA ASN A 240 -8.93 25.84 -9.66
C ASN A 240 -9.07 24.33 -9.42
N ILE A 241 -9.01 23.91 -8.16
CA ILE A 241 -8.97 22.50 -7.78
C ILE A 241 -10.35 21.90 -8.02
N ASN A 242 -10.48 21.05 -9.04
CA ASN A 242 -11.71 20.29 -9.30
C ASN A 242 -12.15 19.52 -8.04
N SER A 243 -13.45 19.49 -7.75
CA SER A 243 -14.02 18.81 -6.57
C SER A 243 -13.59 17.35 -6.42
N ARG A 244 -13.33 16.64 -7.53
CA ARG A 244 -12.79 15.26 -7.51
C ARG A 244 -11.34 15.20 -7.03
N LEU A 245 -10.49 16.15 -7.44
CA LEU A 245 -9.11 16.25 -6.96
C LEU A 245 -9.09 16.67 -5.48
N VAL A 246 -9.93 17.63 -5.07
CA VAL A 246 -10.14 17.95 -3.65
C VAL A 246 -10.54 16.70 -2.90
N HIS A 247 -11.50 15.92 -3.43
CA HIS A 247 -11.94 14.69 -2.80
C HIS A 247 -10.84 13.62 -2.74
N GLU A 248 -9.98 13.48 -3.75
CA GLU A 248 -8.88 12.51 -3.74
C GLU A 248 -7.74 12.95 -2.81
N VAL A 249 -7.42 14.25 -2.75
CA VAL A 249 -6.51 14.82 -1.75
C VAL A 249 -7.08 14.65 -0.35
N LEU A 250 -8.37 14.95 -0.15
CA LEU A 250 -9.08 14.67 1.08
C LEU A 250 -9.11 13.18 1.38
N ARG A 251 -9.23 12.27 0.40
CA ARG A 251 -9.10 10.82 0.64
C ARG A 251 -7.69 10.45 1.07
N CYS A 252 -6.66 11.04 0.48
CA CYS A 252 -5.28 10.84 0.92
C CYS A 252 -5.10 11.34 2.36
N ILE A 253 -5.71 12.48 2.71
CA ILE A 253 -5.76 13.03 4.08
C ILE A 253 -6.64 12.15 5.00
N HIS A 254 -7.77 11.61 4.52
CA HIS A 254 -8.64 10.72 5.29
C HIS A 254 -8.01 9.34 5.47
N MET A 255 -7.16 8.85 4.57
CA MET A 255 -6.27 7.70 4.82
C MET A 255 -5.37 7.99 6.04
N ILE A 256 -4.90 9.23 6.22
CA ILE A 256 -4.16 9.64 7.43
C ILE A 256 -5.10 9.64 8.66
N ARG A 257 -6.35 10.07 8.56
CA ARG A 257 -7.27 10.12 9.72
C ARG A 257 -7.97 8.80 10.08
N PHE A 258 -8.31 7.93 9.13
CA PHE A 258 -9.28 6.83 9.34
C PHE A 258 -8.81 5.41 9.01
N SER A 259 -7.71 5.18 8.28
CA SER A 259 -7.38 3.82 7.80
C SER A 259 -6.94 2.80 8.86
N VAL A 260 -7.00 3.11 10.16
CA VAL A 260 -7.03 2.08 11.20
C VAL A 260 -7.77 2.65 12.42
N ARG A 261 -9.08 2.41 12.54
CA ARG A 261 -9.71 2.44 13.87
C ARG A 261 -9.41 1.07 14.50
N PHE A 262 -8.35 1.01 15.31
CA PHE A 262 -8.08 -0.17 16.13
C PHE A 262 -9.22 -0.28 17.15
N SER A 263 -10.15 -1.20 16.95
CA SER A 263 -10.93 -1.71 18.07
C SER A 263 -10.11 -2.83 18.68
N ILE A 264 -9.52 -2.56 19.85
CA ILE A 264 -8.93 -3.61 20.66
C ILE A 264 -10.10 -4.45 21.19
N ARG A 265 -10.38 -5.61 20.56
CA ARG A 265 -11.05 -6.69 21.27
C ARG A 265 -9.97 -7.58 21.85
N LEU A 266 -9.73 -7.44 23.15
CA LEU A 266 -9.02 -8.43 23.95
C LEU A 266 -9.93 -9.66 24.02
N ASP A 267 -9.87 -10.52 23.01
CA ASP A 267 -10.45 -11.84 23.14
C ASP A 267 -9.35 -12.74 23.70
N THR A 268 -9.34 -12.88 25.03
CA THR A 268 -8.62 -13.94 25.72
C THR A 268 -8.96 -15.25 25.00
N VAL A 269 -7.96 -16.00 24.55
CA VAL A 269 -8.16 -17.38 24.06
C VAL A 269 -8.66 -18.18 25.25
N ALA A 270 -9.97 -18.26 25.42
CA ALA A 270 -10.59 -19.15 26.38
C ALA A 270 -10.21 -20.57 25.95
N GLN A 271 -9.42 -21.22 26.81
CA GLN A 271 -9.10 -22.63 26.70
C GLN A 271 -10.41 -23.42 26.58
N ALA A 272 -10.56 -24.14 25.48
CA ALA A 272 -11.56 -25.20 25.39
C ALA A 272 -11.13 -26.31 26.36
N ASN A 273 -11.66 -26.27 27.58
CA ASN A 273 -11.56 -27.36 28.53
C ASN A 273 -12.59 -28.44 28.16
N SER A 274 -12.10 -29.55 27.61
CA SER A 274 -12.60 -30.87 27.98
C SER A 274 -11.55 -31.95 27.67
N SER A 275 -10.60 -32.14 28.58
CA SER A 275 -10.12 -33.46 29.06
C SER A 275 -8.80 -33.31 29.82
N ASN A 276 -8.72 -34.02 30.94
CA ASN A 276 -7.69 -33.95 31.97
C ASN A 276 -6.26 -34.12 31.43
N ALA A 277 -5.44 -33.08 31.53
CA ALA A 277 -3.98 -33.17 31.55
C ALA A 277 -3.42 -31.99 32.39
N PRO A 278 -2.34 -32.20 33.18
CA PRO A 278 -1.79 -31.14 34.02
C PRO A 278 -1.19 -30.01 33.17
N PRO A 279 -1.22 -28.76 33.65
CA PRO A 279 -0.78 -27.60 32.86
C PRO A 279 0.73 -27.67 32.63
N PRO A 280 1.22 -27.51 31.39
CA PRO A 280 2.65 -27.35 31.15
C PRO A 280 3.10 -25.94 31.53
N ASP A 281 4.26 -25.89 32.17
CA ASP A 281 4.95 -24.73 32.69
C ASP A 281 5.17 -23.66 31.59
N PHE A 282 4.62 -22.46 31.77
CA PHE A 282 4.70 -21.36 30.80
C PHE A 282 6.02 -20.60 30.95
N GLY A 283 7.06 -21.07 30.25
CA GLY A 283 8.25 -20.28 29.97
C GLY A 283 7.97 -19.11 29.01
N SER A 284 7.78 -17.91 29.55
CA SER A 284 8.06 -16.59 28.97
C SER A 284 7.73 -16.29 27.48
N ALA A 285 6.56 -16.70 26.96
CA ALA A 285 6.07 -16.20 25.68
C ALA A 285 5.20 -14.95 25.89
N LYS A 286 5.77 -13.74 25.72
CA LYS A 286 4.98 -12.49 25.64
C LYS A 286 4.07 -12.57 24.40
N GLY A 287 2.76 -12.51 24.63
CA GLY A 287 1.70 -12.94 23.70
C GLY A 287 1.49 -12.09 22.45
N CYS A 288 1.05 -12.75 21.37
CA CYS A 288 0.51 -12.10 20.18
C CYS A 288 -0.90 -11.57 20.45
N ILE A 289 -1.18 -10.32 20.10
CA ILE A 289 -2.51 -9.71 20.28
C ILE A 289 -3.22 -9.66 18.92
N ALA A 290 -4.50 -10.07 18.92
CA ALA A 290 -5.40 -10.03 17.77
C ALA A 290 -5.95 -8.61 17.55
N PHE A 291 -5.99 -8.15 16.30
CA PHE A 291 -6.54 -6.84 15.93
C PHE A 291 -7.46 -6.93 14.72
N THR A 292 -8.49 -6.08 14.70
CA THR A 292 -9.30 -5.80 13.51
C THR A 292 -9.01 -4.38 13.04
N SER A 293 -8.62 -4.23 11.76
CA SER A 293 -8.46 -2.92 11.13
C SER A 293 -9.65 -2.63 10.20
N THR A 294 -10.26 -1.46 10.37
CA THR A 294 -11.34 -0.94 9.51
C THR A 294 -10.78 0.06 8.49
N CYS A 295 -11.07 -0.15 7.21
CA CYS A 295 -10.89 0.83 6.11
C CYS A 295 -12.24 1.03 5.40
N ARG A 296 -12.48 2.11 4.63
CA ARG A 296 -13.67 2.23 3.75
C ARG A 296 -13.48 1.41 2.47
N PRO A 297 -14.54 0.92 1.77
CA PRO A 297 -14.36 0.00 0.67
C PRO A 297 -13.79 0.77 -0.51
N ILE A 298 -12.61 0.37 -0.93
CA ILE A 298 -12.04 0.92 -2.13
C ILE A 298 -12.62 0.10 -3.28
N ASN A 299 -13.75 0.57 -3.82
CA ASN A 299 -14.32 0.02 -5.06
C ASN A 299 -13.23 0.01 -6.14
N ALA A 300 -12.73 -1.20 -6.38
CA ALA A 300 -11.50 -1.54 -7.09
C ALA A 300 -10.22 -0.96 -6.46
N ILE A 301 -9.40 -1.79 -5.78
CA ILE A 301 -7.91 -1.71 -5.77
C ILE A 301 -7.22 -2.78 -4.86
N CYS A 302 -7.94 -3.60 -4.09
CA CYS A 302 -7.30 -4.71 -3.35
C CYS A 302 -7.17 -6.04 -4.12
N LYS A 303 -7.28 -6.04 -5.46
CA LYS A 303 -7.15 -7.29 -6.24
C LYS A 303 -5.73 -7.72 -6.54
N SER A 304 -4.71 -6.95 -6.16
CA SER A 304 -3.42 -7.19 -6.79
C SER A 304 -2.23 -6.59 -6.03
N ALA A 305 -1.95 -7.10 -4.84
CA ALA A 305 -0.56 -7.28 -4.41
C ALA A 305 -0.35 -8.79 -4.38
N SER A 306 0.38 -9.29 -5.38
CA SER A 306 0.91 -10.66 -5.38
C SER A 306 1.50 -10.90 -4.01
N SER A 307 0.99 -11.91 -3.31
CA SER A 307 1.58 -12.42 -2.08
C SER A 307 3.02 -12.80 -2.40
N TYR A 308 3.96 -12.52 -1.51
CA TYR A 308 5.34 -12.95 -1.68
C TYR A 308 5.71 -13.87 -0.53
N HIS A 309 6.39 -14.96 -0.88
CA HIS A 309 6.95 -15.92 0.05
C HIS A 309 8.25 -15.40 0.68
N LEU A 310 8.40 -15.69 1.97
CA LEU A 310 9.63 -15.71 2.75
C LEU A 310 9.64 -16.99 3.58
#